data_AF-A0A8T5XNP5-F1
#
_entry.id   AF-A0A8T5XNP5-F1
#
_cell.length_a   1.000
_cell.length_b   1.000
_cell.length_c   1.000
_cell.angle_alpha   90.00
_cell.angle_beta   90.00
_cell.angle_gamma   90.00
#
_symmetry.space_group_name_H-M   'P 1'
#
loop_
_entity.id
_entity.type
_entity.pdbx_description
1 polymer ?
#
loop_
_entity_poly.entity_id
_entity_poly.type
_entity_poly.pdbx_seq_one_letter_code
_entity_poly.pdbx_strand_id
1 'polypeptide(L)'
;MKDGNFVIYKAKGEIFDVDFDESKRDHKLLRTRFSYGGATYNQAGPRITSKCIKCGKCKDICTFKAIKEGSPYKIIPKRCDDCGSCILSCPVNAIKESLTF
;
A
#
# COMPACT_ATOMS: atom_id res chain seq x y z
N MET A 1 7.55 10.22 -37.55
CA MET A 1 7.78 10.37 -36.10
C MET A 1 9.19 9.86 -35.76
N LYS A 2 10.23 10.46 -36.35
CA LYS A 2 11.63 9.99 -36.17
C LYS A 2 12.45 10.86 -35.20
N ASP A 3 11.97 12.06 -34.84
CA ASP A 3 12.76 13.05 -34.08
C ASP A 3 11.97 13.75 -32.94
N GLY A 4 11.06 13.05 -32.26
CA GLY A 4 10.26 13.61 -31.17
C GLY A 4 10.78 13.22 -29.79
N ASN A 5 10.98 14.20 -28.89
CA ASN A 5 11.26 13.94 -27.48
C ASN A 5 9.96 13.67 -26.71
N PHE A 6 9.92 12.59 -25.93
CA PHE A 6 8.87 12.39 -24.94
C PHE A 6 9.22 13.20 -23.68
N VAL A 7 8.48 14.29 -23.48
CA VAL A 7 8.68 15.18 -22.34
C VAL A 7 7.53 15.00 -21.37
N ILE A 8 7.85 14.70 -20.11
CA ILE A 8 6.87 14.71 -19.05
C ILE A 8 7.02 15.99 -18.21
N TYR A 9 5.99 16.83 -18.18
CA TYR A 9 6.03 18.11 -17.46
C TYR A 9 5.62 17.98 -15.99
N LYS A 10 4.67 17.09 -15.70
CA LYS A 10 4.16 16.82 -14.36
C LYS A 10 3.51 15.44 -14.29
N ALA A 11 3.86 14.62 -13.31
CA ALA A 11 3.09 13.45 -12.93
C ALA A 11 3.36 12.98 -11.51
N LYS A 12 2.49 12.08 -11.05
CA LYS A 12 2.68 11.19 -9.92
C LYS A 12 2.68 9.76 -10.45
N GLY A 13 3.48 8.89 -9.84
CA GLY A 13 3.61 7.51 -10.27
C GLY A 13 4.05 6.60 -9.14
N GLU A 14 4.00 5.29 -9.41
CA GLU A 14 4.38 4.27 -8.47
C GLU A 14 5.22 3.20 -9.16
N ILE A 15 6.21 2.68 -8.43
CA ILE A 15 7.01 1.53 -8.84
C ILE A 15 6.68 0.40 -7.88
N PHE A 16 6.28 -0.74 -8.44
CA PHE A 16 6.00 -1.97 -7.71
C PHE A 16 7.14 -2.95 -7.98
N ASP A 17 8.08 -3.05 -7.04
CA ASP A 17 9.12 -4.06 -7.08
C ASP A 17 8.63 -5.31 -6.35
N VAL A 18 8.26 -6.34 -7.10
CA VAL A 18 7.59 -7.54 -6.59
C VAL A 18 8.55 -8.73 -6.53
N ASP A 19 8.57 -9.42 -5.39
CA ASP A 19 9.34 -10.63 -5.12
C ASP A 19 8.39 -11.67 -4.50
N PHE A 20 7.57 -12.30 -5.34
CA PHE A 20 6.50 -13.20 -4.90
C PHE A 20 7.01 -14.41 -4.10
N ASP A 21 8.21 -14.87 -4.42
CA ASP A 21 8.88 -16.02 -3.82
C ASP A 21 9.65 -15.65 -2.54
N GLU A 22 9.67 -14.36 -2.17
CA GLU A 22 10.38 -13.85 -0.99
C GLU A 22 11.87 -14.25 -0.98
N SER A 23 12.45 -14.37 -2.18
CA SER A 23 13.81 -14.84 -2.40
C SER A 23 14.88 -13.82 -2.00
N LYS A 24 14.55 -12.52 -2.02
CA LYS A 24 15.46 -11.40 -1.75
C LYS A 24 15.13 -10.68 -0.45
N ARG A 25 13.92 -10.86 0.10
CA ARG A 25 13.40 -10.10 1.27
C ARG A 25 12.23 -10.80 1.95
N ASP A 26 11.95 -10.39 3.18
CA ASP A 26 10.91 -10.95 4.06
C ASP A 26 9.46 -10.69 3.63
N HIS A 27 9.22 -10.06 2.47
CA HIS A 27 7.91 -9.58 2.03
C HIS A 27 7.84 -9.41 0.50
N LYS A 28 6.62 -9.53 -0.05
CA LYS A 28 6.42 -9.64 -1.50
C LYS A 28 6.48 -8.33 -2.28
N LEU A 29 6.24 -7.18 -1.67
CA LEU A 29 6.17 -5.91 -2.39
C LEU A 29 7.00 -4.80 -1.75
N LEU A 30 7.84 -4.15 -2.55
CA LEU A 30 8.39 -2.85 -2.25
C LEU A 30 7.78 -1.81 -3.21
N ARG A 31 6.90 -0.98 -2.66
CA ARG A 31 6.18 0.07 -3.38
C ARG A 31 6.84 1.42 -3.13
N THR A 32 7.22 2.09 -4.21
CA THR A 32 7.81 3.42 -4.20
C THR A 32 6.88 4.40 -4.91
N ARG A 33 6.44 5.44 -4.20
CA ARG A 33 5.69 6.56 -4.81
C ARG A 33 6.65 7.68 -5.17
N PHE A 34 6.44 8.29 -6.33
CA PHE A 34 7.20 9.44 -6.78
C PHE A 34 6.27 10.48 -7.43
N SER A 35 6.73 11.71 -7.44
CA SER A 35 6.11 12.79 -8.20
C SER A 35 7.16 13.78 -8.68
N TYR A 36 6.86 14.45 -9.79
CA TYR A 36 7.70 15.51 -10.36
C TYR A 36 6.81 16.61 -10.95
N GLY A 37 7.40 17.77 -11.25
CA GLY A 37 6.65 18.90 -11.81
C GLY A 37 5.64 19.52 -10.82
N GLY A 38 5.92 19.45 -9.51
CA GLY A 38 5.04 19.95 -8.46
C GLY A 38 3.76 19.14 -8.25
N ALA A 39 3.70 17.89 -8.71
CA ALA A 39 2.62 16.98 -8.34
C ALA A 39 2.82 16.45 -6.90
N THR A 40 1.70 16.17 -6.24
CA THR A 40 1.66 15.50 -4.94
C THR A 40 1.03 14.12 -5.06
N TYR A 41 1.18 13.28 -4.03
CA TYR A 41 0.51 11.99 -3.95
C TYR A 41 0.06 11.70 -2.51
N ASN A 42 -1.02 10.93 -2.38
CA ASN A 42 -1.52 10.44 -1.10
C ASN A 42 -0.67 9.25 -0.62
N GLN A 43 -0.79 8.85 0.65
CA GLN A 43 -0.18 7.59 1.10
C GLN A 43 -0.90 6.37 0.47
N ALA A 44 -0.12 5.34 0.15
CA ALA A 44 -0.62 4.03 -0.29
C ALA A 44 -1.30 3.27 0.86
N GLY A 45 -2.20 2.35 0.52
CA GLY A 45 -2.80 1.45 1.48
C GLY A 45 -4.08 2.00 2.12
N PRO A 46 -4.90 1.11 2.71
CA PRO A 46 -6.01 1.51 3.57
C PRO A 46 -5.52 2.07 4.92
N ARG A 47 -6.43 2.64 5.72
CA ARG A 47 -6.11 3.18 7.06
C ARG A 47 -6.88 2.44 8.15
N ILE A 48 -6.16 1.91 9.13
CA ILE A 48 -6.76 1.31 10.34
C ILE A 48 -7.06 2.43 11.34
N THR A 49 -8.30 2.48 11.82
CA THR A 49 -8.82 3.51 12.74
C THR A 49 -8.75 3.08 14.21
N SER A 50 -9.08 3.99 15.12
CA SER A 50 -9.19 3.72 16.56
C SER A 50 -10.26 2.69 16.94
N LYS A 51 -11.16 2.30 16.02
CA LYS A 51 -12.12 1.20 16.22
C LYS A 51 -11.47 -0.18 16.28
N CYS A 52 -10.18 -0.29 16.00
CA CYS A 52 -9.45 -1.56 16.00
C CYS A 52 -9.45 -2.20 17.40
N ILE A 53 -10.03 -3.39 17.51
CA ILE A 53 -10.03 -4.20 18.72
C ILE A 53 -8.82 -5.13 18.85
N LYS A 54 -7.80 -4.96 18.00
CA LYS A 54 -6.54 -5.74 18.01
C LYS A 54 -6.71 -7.27 17.86
N CYS A 55 -7.75 -7.72 17.14
CA CYS A 55 -8.04 -9.15 16.94
C CYS A 55 -7.10 -9.93 16.01
N GLY A 56 -6.12 -9.29 15.36
CA GLY A 56 -5.14 -9.99 14.51
C GLY A 56 -5.60 -10.37 13.09
N LYS A 57 -6.91 -10.59 12.84
CA LYS A 57 -7.43 -11.08 11.55
C LYS A 57 -6.87 -10.40 10.29
N CYS A 58 -6.73 -9.07 10.33
CA CYS A 58 -6.18 -8.31 9.19
C CYS A 58 -4.71 -8.68 8.87
N LYS A 59 -3.90 -8.99 9.88
CA LYS A 59 -2.51 -9.43 9.76
C LYS A 59 -2.45 -10.85 9.21
N ASP A 60 -3.28 -11.76 9.72
CA ASP A 60 -3.27 -13.18 9.33
C ASP A 60 -3.65 -13.37 7.86
N ILE A 61 -4.62 -12.60 7.35
CA ILE A 61 -5.04 -12.69 5.94
C ILE A 61 -4.09 -11.97 4.96
N CYS A 62 -3.16 -11.14 5.45
CA CYS A 62 -2.33 -10.32 4.58
C CYS A 62 -1.14 -11.12 4.03
N THR A 63 -1.30 -11.66 2.82
CA THR A 63 -0.28 -12.46 2.11
C THR A 63 0.98 -11.67 1.74
N PHE A 64 0.91 -10.33 1.72
CA PHE A 64 2.02 -9.43 1.46
C PHE A 64 2.77 -8.97 2.71
N LYS A 65 2.38 -9.44 3.91
CA LYS A 65 2.98 -9.07 5.21
C LYS A 65 3.02 -7.53 5.40
N ALA A 66 1.96 -6.86 4.96
CA ALA A 66 1.82 -5.41 4.97
C ALA A 66 1.19 -4.85 6.25
N ILE A 67 0.98 -5.69 7.28
CA ILE A 67 0.33 -5.29 8.52
C ILE A 67 1.31 -5.46 9.68
N LYS A 68 1.54 -4.37 10.43
CA LYS A 68 2.32 -4.37 11.66
C LYS A 68 1.40 -4.27 12.88
N GLU A 69 1.75 -5.02 13.92
CA GLU A 69 1.07 -4.92 15.22
C GLU A 69 1.24 -3.53 15.85
N GLY A 70 0.23 -3.10 16.61
CA GLY A 70 0.18 -1.81 17.28
C GLY A 70 -1.17 -1.59 17.97
N SER A 71 -1.36 -0.40 18.55
CA SER A 71 -2.63 0.05 19.12
C SER A 71 -3.05 1.40 18.51
N PRO A 72 -3.76 1.42 17.37
CA PRO A 72 -4.24 0.28 16.58
C PRO A 72 -3.14 -0.40 15.75
N TYR A 73 -3.46 -1.55 15.13
CA TYR A 73 -2.63 -2.14 14.07
C TYR A 73 -2.39 -1.13 12.95
N LYS A 74 -1.29 -1.28 12.19
CA LYS A 74 -0.90 -0.32 11.15
C LYS A 74 -0.61 -1.02 9.82
N ILE A 75 -1.03 -0.39 8.72
CA ILE A 75 -0.57 -0.77 7.38
C ILE A 75 0.87 -0.27 7.20
N ILE A 76 1.70 -1.08 6.54
CA ILE A 76 3.00 -0.68 6.00
C ILE A 76 2.75 -0.34 4.52
N PRO A 77 2.61 0.94 4.14
CA PRO A 77 2.18 1.33 2.79
C PRO A 77 3.06 0.78 1.68
N LYS A 78 4.38 0.70 1.95
CA LYS A 78 5.37 0.18 1.01
C LYS A 78 5.21 -1.32 0.71
N ARG A 79 4.50 -2.07 1.55
CA ARG A 79 4.28 -3.52 1.40
C ARG A 79 2.86 -3.84 0.92
N CYS A 80 1.97 -2.86 0.84
CA CYS A 80 0.55 -3.07 0.55
C CYS A 80 0.25 -2.96 -0.94
N ASP A 81 -0.41 -3.99 -1.46
CA ASP A 81 -0.88 -4.13 -2.85
C ASP A 81 -2.31 -3.60 -3.08
N ASP A 82 -2.94 -3.01 -2.04
CA ASP A 82 -4.33 -2.51 -2.07
C ASP A 82 -5.39 -3.59 -2.43
N CYS A 83 -5.15 -4.88 -2.14
CA CYS A 83 -6.09 -5.95 -2.45
C CYS A 83 -7.44 -5.93 -1.69
N GLY A 84 -7.54 -5.18 -0.58
CA GLY A 84 -8.78 -5.02 0.18
C GLY A 84 -9.16 -6.17 1.13
N SER A 85 -8.43 -7.29 1.16
CA SER A 85 -8.75 -8.45 2.03
C SER A 85 -8.86 -8.11 3.52
N CYS A 86 -8.03 -7.18 4.00
CA CYS A 86 -8.09 -6.73 5.40
C CYS A 86 -9.35 -5.93 5.73
N ILE A 87 -9.90 -5.20 4.74
CA ILE A 87 -11.12 -4.42 4.90
C ILE A 87 -12.30 -5.38 5.08
N LEU A 88 -12.42 -6.35 4.17
CA LEU A 88 -13.50 -7.34 4.17
C LEU A 88 -13.47 -8.25 5.41
N SER A 89 -12.29 -8.58 5.94
CA SER A 89 -12.15 -9.47 7.08
C SER A 89 -12.31 -8.80 8.45
N CYS A 90 -12.36 -7.46 8.50
CA CYS A 90 -12.39 -6.73 9.77
C CYS A 90 -13.78 -6.82 10.44
N PRO A 91 -13.92 -7.50 11.59
CA PRO A 91 -15.24 -7.75 12.20
C PRO A 91 -15.90 -6.50 12.77
N VAL A 92 -15.15 -5.41 12.94
CA VAL A 92 -15.59 -4.15 13.54
C VAL A 92 -15.52 -2.98 12.55
N ASN A 93 -15.32 -3.26 11.26
CA ASN A 93 -15.23 -2.24 10.20
C ASN A 93 -14.24 -1.10 10.54
N ALA A 94 -13.10 -1.45 11.13
CA ALA A 94 -12.11 -0.49 11.60
C ALA A 94 -11.15 -0.01 10.50
N ILE A 95 -11.20 -0.59 9.30
CA ILE A 95 -10.28 -0.28 8.21
C ILE A 95 -11.03 0.52 7.13
N LYS A 96 -10.48 1.68 6.77
CA LYS A 96 -11.00 2.55 5.71
C LYS A 96 -10.23 2.34 4.43
N GLU A 97 -10.92 2.41 3.30
CA GLU A 97 -10.38 2.26 1.96
C GLU A 97 -9.21 3.21 1.69
N SER A 98 -8.37 2.83 0.72
CA SER A 98 -7.23 3.63 0.32
C SER A 98 -7.68 4.89 -0.41
N LEU A 99 -7.06 6.02 -0.10
CA LEU A 99 -7.22 7.28 -0.83
C LEU A 99 -6.16 7.40 -1.94
N THR A 100 -5.83 6.29 -2.59
CA THR A 100 -4.66 6.19 -3.47
C THR A 100 -4.76 7.08 -4.73
N PHE A 101 -5.97 7.44 -5.15
CA PHE A 101 -6.24 8.22 -6.36
C PHE A 101 -6.43 9.71 -6.08
#